data_AF-A0A841E5Y7-F1
#
_entry.id   AF-A0A841E5Y7-F1
#
_cell.length_a   1.000
_cell.length_b   1.000
_cell.length_c   1.000
_cell.angle_alpha   90.00
_cell.angle_beta   90.00
_cell.angle_gamma   90.00
#
_symmetry.space_group_name_H-M   'P 1'
#
loop_
_entity.id
_entity.type
_entity.pdbx_description
1 polymer ?
#
loop_
_entity_poly.entity_id
_entity_poly.type
_entity_poly.pdbx_seq_one_letter_code
_entity_poly.pdbx_strand_id
1 'polypeptide(L)'
;MRPIARQHVPHNPVIGEIARAHAETPAQVMLRWHLQQNRQVIPKSVTPSRIAENFDVVDVALTADRLTAIDRLDTGVRGGPAPEDVTRQNFGVDIPQA
;
A
#
# COMPACT_ATOMS: atom_id res chain seq x y z
N MET A 1 6.96 6.78 -1.58
CA MET A 1 7.34 5.42 -2.02
C MET A 1 6.71 4.42 -1.05
N ARG A 2 6.39 3.19 -1.48
CA ARG A 2 5.88 2.15 -0.58
C ARG A 2 7.07 1.44 0.06
N PRO A 3 7.06 1.15 1.37
CA PRO A 3 8.18 0.50 2.05
C PRO A 3 8.24 -0.99 1.73
N ILE A 4 7.16 -1.59 1.25
CA ILE A 4 7.16 -3.00 0.85
C ILE A 4 6.31 -3.21 -0.41
N ALA A 5 6.75 -4.16 -1.24
CA ALA A 5 6.01 -4.55 -2.43
C ALA A 5 4.62 -5.09 -2.06
N ARG A 6 3.61 -4.77 -2.88
CA ARG A 6 2.20 -5.08 -2.60
C ARG A 6 1.99 -6.58 -2.30
N GLN A 7 2.61 -7.47 -3.06
CA GLN A 7 2.45 -8.92 -2.88
C GLN A 7 2.99 -9.44 -1.54
N HIS A 8 3.90 -8.72 -0.89
CA HIS A 8 4.53 -9.16 0.35
C HIS A 8 3.82 -8.64 1.60
N VAL A 9 2.96 -7.62 1.47
CA VAL A 9 2.21 -7.03 2.60
C VAL A 9 1.46 -8.09 3.43
N PRO A 10 0.68 -9.01 2.86
CA PRO A 10 -0.11 -9.96 3.66
C PRO A 10 0.72 -10.95 4.47
N HIS A 11 1.98 -11.18 4.08
CA HIS A 11 2.85 -12.21 4.65
C HIS A 11 4.02 -11.63 5.46
N ASN A 12 4.09 -10.29 5.59
CA ASN A 12 5.18 -9.66 6.31
C ASN A 12 4.95 -9.77 7.84
N PRO A 13 5.91 -10.32 8.61
CA PRO A 13 5.72 -10.56 10.04
C PRO A 13 5.56 -9.26 10.85
N VAL A 14 6.27 -8.19 10.49
CA VAL A 14 6.17 -6.88 11.17
C VAL A 14 4.77 -6.30 10.97
N ILE A 15 4.27 -6.31 9.74
CA ILE A 15 2.92 -5.81 9.43
C ILE A 15 1.86 -6.69 10.11
N GLY A 16 2.03 -8.02 10.06
CA GLY A 16 1.10 -8.96 10.69
C GLY A 16 1.05 -8.85 12.22
N GLU A 17 2.18 -8.55 12.87
CA GLU A 17 2.21 -8.26 14.31
C GLU A 17 1.47 -6.97 14.65
N ILE A 18 1.71 -5.89 13.90
CA ILE A 18 1.02 -4.62 14.08
C ILE A 18 -0.49 -4.80 13.87
N ALA A 19 -0.88 -5.52 12.81
CA ALA A 19 -2.27 -5.82 12.49
C ALA A 19 -2.97 -6.54 13.66
N ARG A 20 -2.37 -7.61 14.19
CA ARG A 20 -2.89 -8.32 15.37
C ARG A 20 -3.00 -7.42 16.59
N ALA A 21 -2.01 -6.55 16.83
CA ALA A 21 -2.02 -5.65 17.99
C ALA A 21 -3.14 -4.59 17.94
N HIS A 22 -3.69 -4.32 16.75
CA HIS A 22 -4.81 -3.40 16.54
C HIS A 22 -6.15 -4.10 16.26
N ALA A 23 -6.17 -5.44 16.16
CA ALA A 23 -7.30 -6.22 15.66
C ALA A 23 -7.72 -5.83 14.21
N GLU A 24 -6.76 -5.44 13.39
CA GLU A 24 -6.95 -5.00 12.00
C GLU A 24 -6.32 -5.99 11.01
N THR A 25 -6.58 -5.81 9.71
CA THR A 25 -5.87 -6.55 8.65
C THR A 25 -4.54 -5.90 8.27
N PRO A 26 -3.57 -6.67 7.72
CA PRO A 26 -2.34 -6.11 7.17
C PRO A 26 -2.56 -5.04 6.10
N ALA A 27 -3.67 -5.12 5.35
CA ALA A 27 -4.02 -4.13 4.34
C ALA A 27 -4.43 -2.80 5.00
N GLN A 28 -5.26 -2.85 6.03
CA GLN A 28 -5.67 -1.67 6.81
C GLN A 28 -4.47 -0.98 7.47
N VAL A 29 -3.54 -1.75 8.06
CA VAL A 29 -2.28 -1.21 8.61
C VAL A 29 -1.48 -0.44 7.57
N MET A 30 -1.33 -0.98 6.36
CA MET A 30 -0.59 -0.31 5.28
C MET A 30 -1.29 0.95 4.78
N LEU A 31 -2.62 0.94 4.67
CA LEU A 31 -3.39 2.12 4.33
C LEU A 31 -3.24 3.20 5.40
N ARG A 32 -3.30 2.81 6.68
CA ARG A 32 -3.13 3.75 7.78
C ARG A 32 -1.73 4.35 7.83
N TRP A 33 -0.68 3.54 7.61
CA TRP A 33 0.69 4.03 7.53
C TRP A 33 0.83 5.13 6.48
N HIS A 34 0.27 4.94 5.29
CA HIS A 34 0.30 5.98 4.25
C HIS A 34 -0.41 7.27 4.69
N LEU A 35 -1.59 7.16 5.31
CA LEU A 35 -2.37 8.30 5.77
C LEU A 35 -1.63 9.12 6.84
N GLN A 36 -1.04 8.46 7.84
CA GLN A 36 -0.24 9.14 8.89
C GLN A 36 1.06 9.74 8.36
N GLN A 37 1.56 9.27 7.22
CA GLN A 37 2.70 9.84 6.50
C GLN A 37 2.29 11.01 5.58
N ASN A 38 1.06 11.53 5.74
CA ASN A 38 0.47 12.61 4.92
C ASN A 38 0.44 12.29 3.42
N ARG A 39 0.18 11.03 3.07
CA ARG A 39 0.05 10.58 1.67
C ARG A 39 -1.39 10.22 1.35
N GLN A 40 -1.85 10.64 0.17
CA GLN A 40 -3.12 10.14 -0.37
C GLN A 40 -2.98 8.67 -0.80
N VAL A 41 -4.02 7.89 -0.55
CA VAL A 41 -4.10 6.46 -0.91
C VAL A 41 -5.31 6.21 -1.79
N ILE A 42 -5.13 5.38 -2.82
CA ILE A 42 -6.19 4.97 -3.74
C ILE A 42 -6.15 3.43 -3.83
N PRO A 43 -6.71 2.71 -2.83
CA PRO A 43 -6.75 1.25 -2.87
C PRO A 43 -7.68 0.75 -3.98
N LYS A 44 -7.20 -0.20 -4.78
CA LYS A 44 -8.02 -0.87 -5.80
C LYS A 44 -8.68 -2.11 -5.22
N SER A 45 -10.00 -2.22 -5.37
CA SER A 45 -10.75 -3.45 -5.14
C SER A 45 -11.98 -3.47 -6.06
N VAL A 46 -12.43 -4.68 -6.43
CA VAL A 46 -13.74 -4.92 -7.07
C VAL A 46 -14.69 -5.68 -6.13
N THR A 47 -14.18 -6.16 -4.99
CA THR A 47 -14.95 -6.92 -4.00
C THR A 47 -15.57 -5.94 -2.99
N PRO A 48 -16.91 -5.90 -2.83
CA PRO A 48 -17.58 -4.95 -1.95
C PRO A 48 -17.09 -4.99 -0.49
N SER A 49 -16.93 -6.18 0.09
CA SER A 49 -16.43 -6.33 1.46
C SER A 49 -15.03 -5.72 1.65
N ARG A 50 -14.14 -5.93 0.67
CA ARG A 50 -12.81 -5.32 0.68
C ARG A 50 -12.83 -3.82 0.46
N ILE A 51 -13.79 -3.31 -0.31
CA ILE A 51 -13.96 -1.86 -0.48
C ILE A 51 -14.31 -1.25 0.87
N ALA A 52 -15.29 -1.82 1.58
CA ALA A 52 -15.67 -1.39 2.92
C ALA A 52 -14.48 -1.48 3.90
N GLU A 53 -13.77 -2.62 3.95
CA GLU A 53 -12.57 -2.80 4.79
C GLU A 53 -11.49 -1.74 4.51
N ASN A 54 -11.26 -1.36 3.25
CA ASN A 54 -10.27 -0.34 2.90
C ASN A 54 -10.65 1.07 3.40
N PHE A 55 -11.93 1.35 3.62
CA PHE A 55 -12.40 2.63 4.19
C PHE A 55 -12.35 2.64 5.71
N ASP A 56 -12.42 1.46 6.34
CA ASP A 56 -12.37 1.27 7.79
C ASP A 56 -10.93 1.33 8.33
N VAL A 57 -10.25 2.45 8.08
CA VAL A 57 -8.83 2.66 8.44
C VAL A 57 -8.57 3.99 9.14
N VAL A 58 -9.62 4.80 9.32
CA VAL A 58 -9.49 6.18 9.82
C VAL A 58 -9.19 6.21 11.32
N ASP A 59 -9.75 5.25 12.07
CA ASP A 59 -9.66 5.18 13.53
C ASP A 59 -8.44 4.42 14.04
N VAL A 60 -7.76 3.66 13.18
CA VAL A 60 -6.49 2.98 13.51
C VAL A 60 -5.43 4.03 13.81
N ALA A 61 -4.74 3.96 14.94
CA ALA A 61 -3.65 4.90 15.28
C ALA A 61 -2.32 4.15 15.46
N LEU A 62 -1.44 4.24 14.46
CA LEU A 62 -0.09 3.67 14.56
C LEU A 62 0.80 4.60 15.40
N THR A 63 1.52 4.01 16.35
CA THR A 63 2.52 4.73 17.16
C THR A 63 3.74 5.11 16.31
N ALA A 64 4.55 6.06 16.78
CA ALA A 64 5.79 6.46 16.12
C ALA A 64 6.75 5.26 15.90
N ASP A 65 6.83 4.36 16.87
CA ASP A 65 7.66 3.14 16.75
C ASP A 65 7.15 2.19 15.67
N ARG A 66 5.82 2.03 15.56
CA ARG A 66 5.20 1.20 14.52
C ARG A 66 5.39 1.82 13.13
N LEU A 67 5.24 3.14 13.00
CA LEU A 67 5.56 3.85 11.76
C LEU A 67 7.02 3.61 11.36
N THR A 68 7.95 3.80 12.30
CA THR A 68 9.39 3.56 12.09
C THR A 68 9.69 2.10 11.72
N ALA A 69 9.02 1.14 12.35
CA ALA A 69 9.19 -0.27 12.04
C ALA A 69 8.75 -0.60 10.60
N ILE A 70 7.64 0.00 10.14
CA ILE A 70 7.17 -0.15 8.76
C ILE A 70 8.13 0.56 7.79
N ASP A 71 8.64 1.75 8.13
CA ASP A 71 9.59 2.50 7.28
C ASP A 71 10.87 1.69 7.00
N ARG A 72 11.36 0.94 8.00
CA ARG A 72 12.54 0.07 7.88
C ARG A 72 12.36 -1.13 6.94
N LEU A 73 11.13 -1.40 6.48
CA LEU A 73 10.88 -2.46 5.50
C LEU A 73 11.30 -2.05 4.08
N ASP A 74 11.58 -0.76 3.83
CA ASP A 74 11.98 -0.28 2.51
C ASP A 74 13.27 -0.96 2.02
N THR A 75 13.13 -1.64 0.87
CA THR A 75 14.23 -2.34 0.19
C THR A 75 14.78 -1.54 -1.00
N GLY A 76 14.17 -0.39 -1.32
CA GLY A 76 14.48 0.37 -2.53
C GLY A 76 13.96 -0.28 -3.83
N VAL A 77 13.39 -1.49 -3.75
CA VAL A 77 12.88 -2.21 -4.92
C VAL A 77 11.51 -1.66 -5.33
N ARG A 78 11.37 -1.22 -6.58
CA ARG A 78 10.06 -0.81 -7.14
C ARG A 78 9.23 -2.03 -7.51
N GLY A 79 7.92 -1.94 -7.28
CA GLY A 79 6.95 -2.91 -7.78
C GLY A 79 6.51 -2.68 -9.23
N GLY A 80 7.03 -1.66 -9.89
CA GLY A 80 6.74 -1.31 -11.29
C GLY A 80 8.02 -0.84 -12.00
N PRO A 81 7.93 -0.58 -13.32
CA PRO A 81 9.07 -0.14 -14.12
C PRO A 81 9.67 1.17 -13.59
N ALA A 82 10.92 1.45 -13.96
CA ALA A 82 11.52 2.75 -13.66
C ALA A 82 10.74 3.85 -14.43
N PRO A 83 10.56 5.05 -13.86
CA PRO A 83 9.80 6.12 -14.53
C PRO A 83 10.28 6.41 -15.95
N GLU A 84 11.58 6.37 -16.18
CA GLU A 84 12.24 6.57 -17.48
C GLU A 84 11.89 5.48 -18.51
N ASP A 85 11.51 4.28 -18.07
CA ASP A 85 11.12 3.18 -18.95
C ASP A 85 9.66 3.32 -19.43
N VAL A 86 8.85 4.15 -18.76
CA VAL A 86 7.42 4.35 -19.07
C VAL A 86 7.27 5.34 -20.23
N THR A 87 7.57 4.87 -21.44
CA THR A 87 7.46 5.64 -22.68
C THR A 87 6.26 5.19 -23.52
N ARG A 88 5.82 6.02 -24.48
CA ARG A 88 4.81 5.60 -25.47
C ARG A 88 5.26 4.41 -26.33
N GLN A 89 6.57 4.25 -26.52
CA GLN A 89 7.13 3.12 -27.26
C GLN A 89 6.97 1.81 -26.49
N ASN A 90 7.16 1.85 -25.17
CA ASN A 90 7.14 0.65 -24.33
C ASN A 90 5.73 0.31 -23.80
N PHE A 91 4.88 1.32 -23.57
CA PHE A 91 3.57 1.17 -22.92
C PHE A 91 2.43 1.94 -23.61
N GLY A 92 2.64 2.41 -24.84
CA GLY A 92 1.59 3.07 -25.62
C GLY A 92 0.43 2.11 -25.92
N VAL A 93 -0.79 2.61 -25.79
CA VAL A 93 -2.00 1.94 -26.27
C VAL A 93 -2.57 2.78 -27.39
N ASP A 94 -2.72 2.19 -28.57
CA ASP A 94 -3.43 2.85 -29.67
C ASP A 94 -4.90 2.94 -29.32
N ILE A 95 -5.39 4.18 -29.15
CA ILE A 95 -6.80 4.44 -28.89
C ILE A 95 -7.48 4.60 -30.26
N PRO A 96 -8.35 3.66 -30.67
CA PRO A 96 -9.08 3.80 -31.93
C PRO A 96 -9.91 5.08 -31.90
N GLN A 97 -9.93 5.83 -33.00
CA GLN A 97 -10.90 6.90 -33.16
C GLN A 97 -12.29 6.26 -33.34
N ALA A 98 -13.30 6.84 -32.67
CA ALA A 98 -14.68 6.35 -32.66
C ALA A 98 -15.34 6.43 -34.04
#